data_AF-A0AAN9QWV4-F1
#
_entry.id   AF-A0AAN9QWV4-F1
#
_cell.length_a   1.000
_cell.length_b   1.000
_cell.length_c   1.000
_cell.angle_alpha   90.00
_cell.angle_beta   90.00
_cell.angle_gamma   90.00
#
_symmetry.space_group_name_H-M   'P 1'
#
loop_
_entity.id
_entity.type
_entity.pdbx_description
1 polymer ?
#
loop_
_entity_poly.entity_id
_entity_poly.type
_entity_poly.pdbx_seq_one_letter_code
_entity_poly.pdbx_strand_id
1 'polypeptide(L)'
;MPKLTLSLGLAHQIPDMIEELINRGQQLDAIHFTFEVGLVDKFPPVRLLKSFLKDAKKVVASILEDPNNTGRAAYLATRKEQSALKAAIKFIEEYKLEVAFPPENLKK
;
A
#
# COMPACT_ATOMS: atom_id res chain seq x y z
N MET A 1 -10.94 -6.27 -10.08
CA MET A 1 -12.04 -5.48 -10.67
C MET A 1 -13.15 -5.29 -9.63
N PRO A 2 -13.05 -4.26 -8.77
CA PRO A 2 -14.04 -3.93 -7.73
C PRO A 2 -15.46 -3.64 -8.26
N LYS A 3 -15.60 -3.20 -9.51
CA LYS A 3 -16.92 -2.95 -10.14
C LYS A 3 -17.81 -4.19 -10.29
N LEU A 4 -17.24 -5.38 -10.49
CA LEU A 4 -18.03 -6.61 -10.64
C LEU A 4 -18.59 -7.09 -9.30
N THR A 5 -17.82 -6.94 -8.22
CA THR A 5 -18.25 -7.28 -6.86
C THR A 5 -19.39 -6.40 -6.37
N LEU A 6 -19.44 -5.12 -6.81
CA LEU A 6 -20.58 -4.24 -6.57
C LEU A 6 -21.81 -4.69 -7.36
N SER A 7 -21.66 -5.01 -8.65
CA SER A 7 -22.76 -5.50 -9.49
C SER A 7 -23.31 -6.87 -9.08
N LEU A 8 -22.51 -7.69 -8.39
CA LEU A 8 -22.90 -9.01 -7.90
C LEU A 8 -23.49 -8.98 -6.48
N GLY A 9 -23.67 -7.80 -5.86
CA GLY A 9 -24.19 -7.67 -4.50
C GLY A 9 -23.20 -8.08 -3.39
N LEU A 10 -21.92 -8.29 -3.73
CA LEU A 10 -20.85 -8.63 -2.78
C LEU A 10 -20.22 -7.39 -2.14
N ALA A 11 -20.89 -6.24 -2.19
CA ALA A 11 -20.43 -4.98 -1.60
C ALA A 11 -20.08 -5.12 -0.11
N HIS A 12 -20.80 -6.00 0.61
CA HIS A 12 -20.56 -6.27 2.03
C HIS A 12 -19.22 -6.99 2.29
N GLN A 13 -18.67 -7.74 1.31
CA GLN A 13 -17.40 -8.46 1.45
C GLN A 13 -16.18 -7.63 1.00
N ILE A 14 -16.41 -6.48 0.34
CA ILE A 14 -15.33 -5.56 -0.04
C ILE A 14 -14.45 -5.16 1.15
N PRO A 15 -15.00 -4.77 2.32
CA PRO A 15 -14.20 -4.41 3.48
C PRO A 15 -13.32 -5.57 3.96
N ASP A 16 -13.88 -6.78 4.07
CA ASP A 16 -13.13 -7.99 4.45
C ASP A 16 -12.00 -8.28 3.45
N MET A 17 -12.24 -8.09 2.16
CA MET A 17 -11.25 -8.29 1.11
C MET A 17 -10.12 -7.25 1.19
N ILE A 18 -10.45 -5.98 1.49
CA ILE A 18 -9.48 -4.91 1.74
C ILE A 18 -8.64 -5.25 2.98
N GLU A 19 -9.28 -5.73 4.06
CA GLU A 19 -8.59 -6.14 5.27
C GLU A 19 -7.62 -7.29 5.02
N GLU A 20 -8.03 -8.28 4.23
CA GLU A 20 -7.16 -9.39 3.84
C GLU A 20 -5.98 -8.91 2.99
N LEU A 21 -6.18 -7.99 2.05
CA LEU A 21 -5.09 -7.37 1.28
C LEU A 21 -4.10 -6.65 2.21
N ILE A 22 -4.59 -5.92 3.22
CA ILE A 22 -3.74 -5.29 4.22
C ILE A 22 -2.93 -6.34 4.99
N ASN A 23 -3.58 -7.41 5.42
CA ASN A 23 -2.95 -8.49 6.18
C ASN A 23 -1.91 -9.26 5.35
N ARG A 24 -2.10 -9.34 4.03
CA ARG A 24 -1.14 -9.90 3.07
C ARG A 24 0.02 -8.94 2.72
N GLY A 25 0.00 -7.70 3.22
CA GLY A 25 1.00 -6.67 2.90
C GLY A 25 0.78 -5.99 1.54
N GLN A 26 -0.41 -6.13 0.96
CA GLN A 26 -0.84 -5.50 -0.29
C GLN A 26 -1.65 -4.22 -0.03
N GLN A 27 -1.13 -3.35 0.85
CA GLN A 27 -1.85 -2.14 1.26
C GLN A 27 -2.13 -1.19 0.08
N LEU A 28 -1.29 -1.15 -0.96
CA LEU A 28 -1.54 -0.36 -2.17
C LEU A 28 -2.78 -0.83 -2.93
N ASP A 29 -2.92 -2.14 -3.15
CA ASP A 29 -4.11 -2.70 -3.77
C ASP A 29 -5.33 -2.40 -2.89
N ALA A 30 -5.20 -2.56 -1.57
CA ALA A 30 -6.24 -2.21 -0.62
C ALA A 30 -6.67 -0.73 -0.73
N ILE A 31 -5.73 0.21 -0.83
CA ILE A 31 -6.03 1.64 -1.02
C ILE A 31 -6.75 1.87 -2.35
N HIS A 32 -6.28 1.25 -3.44
CA HIS A 32 -6.93 1.37 -4.75
C HIS A 32 -8.39 0.91 -4.70
N PHE A 33 -8.62 -0.26 -4.10
CA PHE A 33 -9.96 -0.81 -3.91
C PHE A 33 -10.81 0.12 -3.06
N THR A 34 -10.26 0.61 -1.95
CA THR A 34 -10.95 1.55 -1.05
C THR A 34 -11.44 2.79 -1.80
N PHE A 35 -10.63 3.34 -2.69
CA PHE A 35 -11.03 4.48 -3.51
C PHE A 35 -12.03 4.11 -4.62
N GLU A 36 -11.85 2.99 -5.32
CA GLU A 36 -12.77 2.58 -6.39
C GLU A 36 -14.18 2.29 -5.85
N VAL A 37 -14.28 1.73 -4.65
CA VAL A 37 -15.56 1.41 -4.00
C VAL A 37 -16.09 2.54 -3.08
N GLY A 38 -15.33 3.62 -2.91
CA GLY A 38 -15.71 4.75 -2.05
C GLY A 38 -15.70 4.46 -0.55
N LEU A 39 -14.91 3.49 -0.07
CA LEU A 39 -14.77 3.15 1.36
C LEU A 39 -13.69 3.97 2.09
N VAL A 40 -13.32 5.13 1.53
CA VAL A 40 -12.27 6.00 2.07
C VAL A 40 -12.58 6.53 3.48
N ASP A 41 -13.86 6.63 3.83
CA ASP A 41 -14.33 6.97 5.17
C ASP A 41 -14.03 5.86 6.19
N LYS A 42 -14.16 4.60 5.79
CA LYS A 42 -13.92 3.43 6.66
C LYS A 42 -12.43 3.11 6.76
N PHE A 43 -11.71 3.23 5.65
CA PHE A 43 -10.28 2.99 5.58
C PHE A 43 -9.55 4.25 5.08
N PRO A 44 -9.11 5.13 5.99
CA PRO A 44 -8.48 6.37 5.59
C PRO A 44 -7.19 6.08 4.82
N PRO A 45 -7.05 6.56 3.58
CA PRO A 45 -5.92 6.24 2.71
C PRO A 45 -4.59 6.69 3.31
N VAL A 46 -4.58 7.80 4.06
CA VAL A 46 -3.39 8.29 4.78
C VAL A 46 -2.93 7.30 5.86
N ARG A 47 -3.86 6.63 6.56
CA ARG A 47 -3.53 5.60 7.56
C ARG A 47 -2.96 4.36 6.87
N LEU A 48 -3.60 3.91 5.81
CA LEU A 48 -3.15 2.76 5.03
C LEU A 48 -1.75 3.00 4.45
N LEU A 49 -1.50 4.20 3.92
CA LEU A 49 -0.20 4.58 3.35
C LEU A 49 0.90 4.61 4.41
N LYS A 50 0.63 5.14 5.60
CA LYS A 50 1.57 5.10 6.72
C LYS A 50 1.91 3.67 7.14
N SER A 51 0.89 2.81 7.27
CA SER A 51 1.11 1.40 7.59
C SER A 51 1.93 0.72 6.50
N PHE A 52 1.65 1.01 5.23
CA PHE A 52 2.37 0.46 4.09
C PHE A 52 3.86 0.80 4.11
N LEU A 53 4.21 2.05 4.39
CA LEU A 53 5.62 2.46 4.51
C LEU A 53 6.30 1.77 5.70
N LYS A 54 5.57 1.56 6.80
CA LYS A 54 6.08 0.87 7.98
C LYS A 54 6.33 -0.62 7.70
N ASP A 55 5.38 -1.29 7.04
CA ASP A 55 5.52 -2.69 6.62
C ASP A 55 6.61 -2.86 5.58
N ALA A 56 6.69 -1.98 4.58
CA ALA A 56 7.75 -1.99 3.58
C ALA A 56 9.14 -1.90 4.23
N LYS A 57 9.32 -0.99 5.20
CA LYS A 57 10.57 -0.90 5.98
C LYS A 57 10.89 -2.16 6.77
N LYS A 58 9.87 -2.78 7.38
CA LYS A 58 10.04 -4.04 8.10
C LYS A 58 10.46 -5.17 7.16
N VAL A 59 9.83 -5.28 5.99
CA VAL A 59 10.18 -6.26 4.96
C VAL A 59 11.60 -6.03 4.45
N VAL A 60 11.99 -4.78 4.20
CA VAL A 60 13.35 -4.40 3.82
C VAL A 60 14.36 -4.83 4.88
N ALA A 61 14.10 -4.54 6.15
CA ALA A 61 14.95 -4.97 7.27
C ALA A 61 15.08 -6.51 7.31
N SER A 62 13.96 -7.23 7.22
CA SER A 62 13.98 -8.70 7.19
C SER A 62 14.73 -9.28 5.99
N ILE A 63 14.69 -8.62 4.82
CA ILE A 63 15.46 -9.04 3.64
C ILE A 63 16.96 -8.80 3.86
N LEU A 64 17.33 -7.69 4.50
CA LEU A 64 18.72 -7.34 4.80
C LEU A 64 19.34 -8.23 5.88
N GLU A 65 18.55 -8.66 6.85
CA GLU A 65 18.96 -9.56 7.93
C GLU A 65 19.00 -11.04 7.49
N ASP A 66 18.48 -11.37 6.31
CA ASP A 66 18.47 -12.75 5.80
C ASP A 66 19.88 -13.17 5.32
N PRO A 67 20.55 -14.09 6.04
CA PRO A 67 21.91 -14.49 5.72
C PRO A 67 22.01 -15.27 4.40
N ASN A 68 20.90 -15.84 3.92
CA ASN A 68 20.82 -16.64 2.69
C ASN A 68 20.72 -15.75 1.43
N ASN A 69 20.45 -14.46 1.60
CA ASN A 69 20.22 -13.52 0.49
C ASN A 69 21.31 -12.44 0.38
N THR A 70 22.42 -12.55 1.12
CA THR A 70 23.48 -11.54 1.30
C THR A 70 24.00 -10.87 0.01
N GLY A 71 24.06 -11.58 -1.12
CA GLY A 71 24.51 -11.01 -2.41
C GLY A 71 23.47 -10.17 -3.17
N ARG A 72 22.17 -10.35 -2.91
CA ARG A 72 21.06 -9.66 -3.61
C ARG A 72 20.06 -9.00 -2.67
N ALA A 73 20.20 -9.19 -1.35
CA ALA A 73 19.33 -8.67 -0.31
C ALA A 73 19.18 -7.15 -0.40
N ALA A 74 20.30 -6.42 -0.45
CA ALA A 74 20.29 -4.97 -0.57
C ALA A 74 19.57 -4.51 -1.85
N TYR A 75 19.84 -5.15 -3.00
CA TYR A 75 19.17 -4.83 -4.25
C TYR A 75 17.65 -5.09 -4.21
N LEU A 76 17.24 -6.23 -3.65
CA LEU A 76 15.83 -6.61 -3.51
C LEU A 76 15.09 -5.68 -2.53
N ALA A 77 15.73 -5.35 -1.41
CA ALA A 77 15.25 -4.37 -0.44
C ALA A 77 15.03 -3.00 -1.10
N THR A 78 16.06 -2.43 -1.76
CA THR A 78 15.97 -1.12 -2.42
C THR A 78 14.90 -1.11 -3.51
N ARG A 79 14.79 -2.18 -4.31
CA ARG A 79 13.76 -2.27 -5.36
C ARG A 79 12.35 -2.31 -4.76
N LYS A 80 12.17 -3.00 -3.64
CA LYS A 80 10.87 -3.11 -2.95
C LYS A 80 10.50 -1.78 -2.28
N GLU A 81 11.46 -1.12 -1.66
CA GLU A 81 11.29 0.23 -1.10
C GLU A 81 10.97 1.27 -2.18
N GLN A 82 11.72 1.30 -3.29
CA GLN A 82 11.44 2.22 -4.40
C GLN A 82 10.06 2.00 -5.01
N SER A 83 9.64 0.73 -5.18
CA SER A 83 8.32 0.41 -5.71
C SER A 83 7.23 0.89 -4.76
N ALA A 84 7.42 0.71 -3.46
CA ALA A 84 6.53 1.22 -2.44
C ALA A 84 6.42 2.76 -2.46
N LEU A 85 7.56 3.46 -2.50
CA LEU A 85 7.59 4.92 -2.54
C LEU A 85 6.94 5.47 -3.82
N LYS A 86 7.25 4.91 -4.99
CA LYS A 86 6.64 5.34 -6.27
C LYS A 86 5.13 5.17 -6.27
N ALA A 87 4.65 4.04 -5.80
CA ALA A 87 3.21 3.81 -5.73
C ALA A 87 2.57 4.78 -4.73
N ALA A 88 3.18 4.99 -3.57
CA ALA A 88 2.69 5.94 -2.58
C ALA A 88 2.59 7.37 -3.15
N ILE A 89 3.60 7.83 -3.87
CA ILE A 89 3.58 9.12 -4.56
C ILE A 89 2.44 9.18 -5.57
N LYS A 90 2.29 8.14 -6.41
CA LYS A 90 1.21 8.08 -7.40
C LYS A 90 -0.17 8.14 -6.75
N PHE A 91 -0.37 7.48 -5.61
CA PHE A 91 -1.60 7.57 -4.82
C PHE A 91 -1.83 8.99 -4.28
N ILE A 92 -0.79 9.64 -3.77
CA ILE A 92 -0.88 11.01 -3.26
C ILE A 92 -1.32 11.97 -4.36
N GLU A 93 -0.73 11.84 -5.57
CA GLU A 93 -1.05 12.64 -6.74
C GLU A 93 -2.47 12.35 -7.27
N GLU A 94 -2.83 11.09 -7.45
CA GLU A 94 -4.13 10.66 -8.03
C GLU A 94 -5.32 11.08 -7.17
N TYR A 95 -5.16 11.08 -5.85
CA TYR A 95 -6.21 11.44 -4.90
C TYR A 95 -6.07 12.85 -4.31
N LYS A 96 -5.13 13.65 -4.83
CA LYS A 96 -4.82 15.01 -4.35
C LYS A 96 -4.62 15.06 -2.82
N LEU A 97 -4.03 14.00 -2.27
CA LEU A 97 -3.70 13.90 -0.85
C LEU A 97 -2.43 14.68 -0.49
N GLU A 98 -1.84 15.41 -1.45
CA GLU A 98 -0.62 16.22 -1.31
C GLU A 98 -0.67 17.17 -0.12
N VAL A 99 -1.85 17.70 0.17
CA VAL A 99 -2.09 18.62 1.31
C VAL A 99 -2.00 17.88 2.66
N ALA A 100 -2.46 16.63 2.72
CA ALA A 100 -2.46 15.81 3.94
C ALA A 100 -1.19 14.97 4.10
N PHE A 101 -0.51 14.67 2.99
CA PHE A 101 0.69 13.85 2.96
C PHE A 101 1.62 14.33 1.83
N PRO A 102 2.47 15.33 2.09
CA PRO A 102 3.34 15.89 1.06
C PRO A 102 4.35 14.84 0.58
N PRO A 103 4.52 14.66 -0.74
CA PRO A 103 5.45 13.67 -1.30
C PRO A 103 6.92 14.01 -1.01
N GLU A 104 7.23 15.24 -0.58
CA GLU A 104 8.56 15.60 -0.06
C GLU A 104 8.98 14.77 1.15
N ASN A 105 8.04 14.33 1.99
CA ASN A 105 8.35 13.45 3.13
C ASN A 105 8.78 12.04 2.70
N LEU A 106 8.55 11.67 1.43
CA LEU A 106 8.89 10.36 0.86
C LEU A 106 10.17 10.38 0.03
N LYS A 107 10.68 11.56 -0.34
CA LYS A 107 11.88 11.72 -1.19
C LYS A 107 13.20 11.82 -0.41
N LYS A 108 13.25 11.34 0.83
CA LYS A 108 14.49 11.38 1.63
C LYS A 108 15.50 10.33 1.20
#